data_AF-A0A368N4T8-F1
#
_entry.id   AF-A0A368N4T8-F1
#
_cell.length_a   1.000
_cell.length_b   1.000
_cell.length_c   1.000
_cell.angle_alpha   90.00
_cell.angle_beta   90.00
_cell.angle_gamma   90.00
#
_symmetry.space_group_name_H-M   'P 1'
#
loop_
_entity.id
_entity.type
_entity.pdbx_description
1 polymer ?
#
loop_
_entity_poly.entity_id
_entity_poly.type
_entity_poly.pdbx_seq_one_letter_code
_entity_poly.pdbx_strand_id
1 'polypeptide(L)'
;MPSTHYLALYNFGLHVAPSGDPAIQGFVDREPLNFEAARRSLGFIDRSGYEGEPGPESWGVQVFPRFMEGSGFTSGPSSLSLWQDPETLMAFSYNGVHADALKHARHWNVKQTWPSLVLWWVPVGSRPQWSDGVERLEHLADHGPTPFGFTFKQAFAWDGTSYHLDRARIKRLATDNCARQQDLLERLASMPV
;
A
#
# COMPACT_ATOMS: atom_id res chain seq x y z
N MET A 1 9.09 -17.31 -18.26
CA MET A 1 8.38 -16.30 -19.09
C MET A 1 8.38 -14.99 -18.31
N PRO A 2 8.59 -13.84 -18.96
CA PRO A 2 8.36 -12.54 -18.30
C PRO A 2 6.90 -12.44 -17.84
N SER A 3 6.63 -11.71 -16.75
CA SER A 3 5.27 -11.51 -16.28
C SER A 3 4.46 -10.76 -17.33
N THR A 4 3.19 -11.14 -17.53
CA THR A 4 2.26 -10.41 -18.41
C THR A 4 1.44 -9.36 -17.66
N HIS A 5 1.41 -9.45 -16.32
CA HIS A 5 0.69 -8.54 -15.44
C HIS A 5 1.53 -8.17 -14.22
N TYR A 6 1.23 -7.01 -13.65
CA TYR A 6 1.67 -6.59 -12.33
C TYR A 6 0.46 -6.52 -11.39
N LEU A 7 0.73 -6.68 -10.10
CA LEU A 7 -0.24 -6.48 -9.05
C LEU A 7 -0.24 -5.01 -8.63
N ALA A 8 -1.37 -4.34 -8.76
CA ALA A 8 -1.58 -3.02 -8.18
C ALA A 8 -2.10 -3.14 -6.74
N LEU A 9 -1.68 -2.19 -5.91
CA LEU A 9 -2.16 -1.95 -4.57
C LEU A 9 -2.63 -0.50 -4.49
N TYR A 10 -3.85 -0.30 -3.98
CA TYR A 10 -4.30 0.98 -3.45
C TYR A 10 -4.66 0.80 -1.98
N ASN A 11 -4.23 1.72 -1.12
CA ASN A 11 -4.69 1.80 0.26
C ASN A 11 -5.23 3.20 0.55
N PHE A 12 -6.13 3.27 1.54
CA PHE A 12 -6.71 4.52 1.99
C PHE A 12 -7.04 4.43 3.48
N GLY A 13 -6.85 5.53 4.18
CA GLY A 13 -7.28 5.70 5.56
C GLY A 13 -7.59 7.17 5.86
N LEU A 14 -7.95 7.42 7.12
CA LEU A 14 -8.11 8.77 7.66
C LEU A 14 -7.17 8.93 8.84
N HIS A 15 -6.48 10.08 8.89
CA HIS A 15 -5.70 10.44 10.05
C HIS A 15 -6.59 10.89 11.22
N VAL A 16 -6.08 10.79 12.45
CA VAL A 16 -6.77 11.30 13.65
C VAL A 16 -6.75 12.82 13.77
N ALA A 17 -5.88 13.49 13.01
CA ALA A 17 -5.71 14.93 12.99
C ALA A 17 -5.33 15.44 11.58
N PRO A 18 -5.48 16.75 11.29
CA PRO A 18 -5.12 17.34 10.00
C PRO A 18 -3.62 17.25 9.68
N SER A 19 -3.27 17.51 8.42
CA SER A 19 -1.87 17.62 7.99
C SER A 19 -1.13 18.70 8.80
N GLY A 20 0.11 18.40 9.23
CA GLY A 20 0.94 19.28 10.05
C GLY A 20 0.66 19.23 11.55
N ASP A 21 -0.34 18.47 12.02
CA ASP A 21 -0.60 18.29 13.45
C ASP A 21 0.45 17.36 14.10
N PRO A 22 1.02 17.70 15.26
CA PRO A 22 1.96 16.84 15.98
C PRO A 22 1.43 15.43 16.28
N ALA A 23 0.12 15.25 16.40
CA ALA A 23 -0.51 13.95 16.66
C ALA A 23 -0.27 12.91 15.56
N ILE A 24 0.11 13.34 14.35
CA ILE A 24 0.42 12.44 13.22
C ILE A 24 1.90 12.47 12.82
N GLN A 25 2.75 13.20 13.55
CA GLN A 25 4.15 13.39 13.17
C GLN A 25 4.92 12.06 13.06
N GLY A 26 4.65 11.10 13.95
CA GLY A 26 5.29 9.80 13.90
C GLY A 26 4.95 8.98 12.64
N PHE A 27 3.81 9.23 12.01
CA PHE A 27 3.50 8.69 10.68
C PHE A 27 4.34 9.40 9.60
N VAL A 28 4.32 10.73 9.61
CA VAL A 28 5.04 11.58 8.63
C VAL A 28 6.53 11.25 8.62
N ASP A 29 7.15 11.06 9.79
CA ASP A 29 8.57 10.75 9.87
C ASP A 29 8.92 9.36 9.29
N ARG A 30 7.98 8.40 9.38
CA ARG A 30 8.17 7.02 8.89
C ARG A 30 7.89 6.86 7.41
N GLU A 31 7.03 7.70 6.83
CA GLU A 31 6.60 7.57 5.45
C GLU A 31 7.78 7.55 4.44
N PRO A 32 8.78 8.45 4.51
CA PRO A 32 9.94 8.39 3.61
C PRO A 32 10.73 7.08 3.73
N LEU A 33 10.85 6.53 4.95
CA LEU A 33 11.52 5.25 5.17
C LEU A 33 10.72 4.09 4.58
N ASN A 34 9.39 4.13 4.71
CA ASN A 34 8.51 3.13 4.12
C ASN A 34 8.61 3.12 2.58
N PHE A 35 8.65 4.29 1.94
CA PHE A 35 8.81 4.39 0.49
C PHE A 35 10.18 3.92 0.01
N GLU A 36 11.24 4.23 0.75
CA GLU A 36 12.57 3.73 0.43
C GLU A 36 12.66 2.21 0.65
N ALA A 37 12.04 1.68 1.70
CA ALA A 37 11.95 0.25 1.93
C ALA A 37 11.17 -0.46 0.80
N ALA A 38 10.07 0.12 0.32
CA ALA A 38 9.35 -0.38 -0.84
C ALA A 38 10.27 -0.45 -2.06
N ARG A 39 10.97 0.65 -2.39
CA ARG A 39 11.91 0.72 -3.52
C ARG A 39 13.02 -0.34 -3.46
N ARG A 40 13.48 -0.68 -2.25
CA ARG A 40 14.52 -1.71 -2.02
C ARG A 40 13.98 -3.14 -1.98
N SER A 41 12.66 -3.31 -1.87
CA SER A 41 12.03 -4.62 -1.75
C SER A 41 12.05 -5.38 -3.06
N LEU A 42 12.30 -6.69 -2.99
CA LEU A 42 12.20 -7.57 -4.15
C LEU A 42 10.78 -7.53 -4.71
N GLY A 43 10.67 -7.34 -6.03
CA GLY A 43 9.41 -7.33 -6.75
C GLY A 43 8.62 -6.03 -6.65
N PHE A 44 9.16 -4.96 -6.08
CA PHE A 44 8.62 -3.62 -6.27
C PHE A 44 8.85 -3.17 -7.72
N ILE A 45 7.82 -2.63 -8.37
CA ILE A 45 7.89 -2.14 -9.76
C ILE A 45 7.97 -0.62 -9.75
N ASP A 46 6.94 0.05 -9.22
CA ASP A 46 6.88 1.51 -9.13
C ASP A 46 5.74 1.97 -8.19
N ARG A 47 5.65 3.26 -7.92
CA ARG A 47 4.50 3.88 -7.22
C ARG A 47 4.12 5.22 -7.84
N SER A 48 2.86 5.61 -7.64
CA SER A 48 2.44 6.99 -7.87
C SER A 48 3.14 7.92 -6.88
N GLY A 49 3.51 9.10 -7.34
CA GLY A 49 3.75 10.23 -6.44
C GLY A 49 2.47 11.00 -6.15
N TYR A 50 2.65 12.22 -5.64
CA TYR A 50 1.58 13.16 -5.34
C TYR A 50 1.81 14.46 -6.12
N GLU A 51 0.73 15.10 -6.57
CA GLU A 51 0.84 16.32 -7.35
C GLU A 51 1.48 17.45 -6.54
N GLY A 52 2.48 18.12 -7.11
CA GLY A 52 3.18 19.22 -6.46
C GLY A 52 4.18 18.81 -5.37
N GLU A 53 4.33 17.50 -5.10
CA GLU A 53 5.31 16.99 -4.14
C GLU A 53 6.57 16.43 -4.82
N PRO A 54 7.75 16.52 -4.17
CA PRO A 54 8.95 15.88 -4.69
C PRO A 54 8.79 14.36 -4.76
N GLY A 55 9.17 13.75 -5.88
CA GLY A 55 9.13 12.29 -6.03
C GLY A 55 8.76 11.85 -7.45
N PRO A 56 8.24 10.62 -7.61
CA PRO A 56 7.71 10.17 -8.89
C PRO A 56 6.50 11.01 -9.31
N GLU A 57 6.15 10.94 -10.60
CA GLU A 57 4.96 11.58 -11.14
C GLU A 57 3.68 11.00 -10.50
N SER A 58 2.66 11.84 -10.27
CA SER A 58 1.33 11.37 -9.88
C SER A 58 0.64 10.65 -11.04
N TRP A 59 0.04 9.50 -10.77
CA TRP A 59 -0.69 8.73 -11.77
C TRP A 59 -2.14 9.22 -11.88
N GLY A 60 -2.29 10.34 -12.59
CA GLY A 60 -3.55 11.09 -12.67
C GLY A 60 -3.80 11.97 -11.44
N VAL A 61 -5.00 12.52 -11.35
CA VAL A 61 -5.43 13.36 -10.22
C VAL A 61 -5.76 12.46 -9.03
N GLN A 62 -5.19 12.77 -7.86
CA GLN A 62 -5.51 12.04 -6.64
C GLN A 62 -6.97 12.30 -6.24
N VAL A 63 -7.72 11.21 -6.12
CA VAL A 63 -9.11 11.20 -5.68
C VAL A 63 -9.26 10.24 -4.50
N PHE A 64 -10.31 10.42 -3.72
CA PHE A 64 -10.55 9.68 -2.48
C PHE A 64 -11.91 8.99 -2.53
N PRO A 65 -12.07 7.83 -1.87
CA PRO A 65 -13.34 7.11 -1.86
C PRO A 65 -14.38 7.86 -1.05
N ARG A 66 -15.65 7.56 -1.34
CA ARG A 66 -16.84 8.10 -0.65
C ARG A 66 -16.83 7.91 0.86
N PHE A 67 -15.99 7.00 1.38
CA PHE A 67 -15.78 6.82 2.83
C PHE A 67 -15.24 8.07 3.53
N MET A 68 -14.66 9.01 2.79
CA MET A 68 -14.21 10.30 3.31
C MET A 68 -15.37 11.28 3.53
N GLU A 69 -16.51 11.10 2.87
CA GLU A 69 -17.65 12.00 2.99
C GLU A 69 -18.15 12.07 4.44
N GLY A 70 -18.40 13.29 4.92
CA GLY A 70 -18.84 13.53 6.30
C GLY A 70 -17.75 13.39 7.37
N SER A 71 -16.51 13.04 7.00
CA SER A 71 -15.40 12.92 7.96
C SER A 71 -14.83 14.27 8.43
N GLY A 72 -15.11 15.35 7.69
CA GLY A 72 -14.50 16.67 7.90
C GLY A 72 -13.09 16.82 7.32
N PHE A 73 -12.51 15.76 6.76
CA PHE A 73 -11.23 15.78 6.07
C PHE A 73 -11.42 15.96 4.56
N THR A 74 -10.49 16.67 3.93
CA THR A 74 -10.41 16.84 2.47
C THR A 74 -9.28 16.03 1.82
N SER A 75 -8.49 15.33 2.64
CA SER A 75 -7.43 14.40 2.21
C SER A 75 -7.21 13.33 3.28
N GLY A 76 -6.54 12.24 2.90
CA GLY A 76 -6.17 11.17 3.81
C GLY A 76 -4.95 10.39 3.33
N PRO A 77 -4.27 9.65 4.23
CA PRO A 77 -3.15 8.79 3.86
C PRO A 77 -3.60 7.76 2.83
N SER A 78 -2.96 7.77 1.66
CA SER A 78 -3.20 6.82 0.59
C SER A 78 -1.97 6.66 -0.29
N SER A 79 -1.78 5.47 -0.83
CA SER A 79 -0.68 5.15 -1.73
C SER A 79 -1.18 4.24 -2.84
N LEU A 80 -0.56 4.37 -4.01
CA LEU A 80 -0.82 3.55 -5.18
C LEU A 80 0.51 2.99 -5.70
N SER A 81 0.62 1.68 -5.82
CA SER A 81 1.88 1.04 -6.23
C SER A 81 1.68 -0.22 -7.06
N LEU A 82 2.71 -0.57 -7.84
CA LEU A 82 2.78 -1.77 -8.65
C LEU A 82 3.86 -2.72 -8.12
N TRP A 83 3.51 -4.00 -8.11
CA TRP A 83 4.32 -5.10 -7.60
C TRP A 83 4.30 -6.26 -8.57
N GLN A 84 5.33 -7.10 -8.51
CA GLN A 84 5.43 -8.29 -9.35
C GLN A 84 4.27 -9.26 -9.11
N ASP A 85 3.91 -9.51 -7.84
CA ASP A 85 2.90 -10.48 -7.45
C ASP A 85 2.46 -10.30 -5.97
N PRO A 86 1.44 -11.05 -5.50
CA PRO A 86 0.97 -10.94 -4.11
C PRO A 86 2.03 -11.29 -3.05
N GLU A 87 2.95 -12.23 -3.31
CA GLU A 87 3.97 -12.60 -2.34
C GLU A 87 4.99 -11.49 -2.12
N THR A 88 5.45 -10.82 -3.17
CA THR A 88 6.43 -9.73 -3.05
C THR A 88 5.85 -8.55 -2.28
N LEU A 89 4.61 -8.19 -2.59
CA LEU A 89 3.89 -7.15 -1.88
C LEU A 89 3.62 -7.54 -0.42
N MET A 90 3.20 -8.78 -0.14
CA MET A 90 2.95 -9.24 1.24
C MET A 90 4.23 -9.26 2.07
N ALA A 91 5.35 -9.69 1.48
CA ALA A 91 6.65 -9.70 2.14
C ALA A 91 7.08 -8.29 2.56
N PHE A 92 6.88 -7.28 1.73
CA PHE A 92 7.07 -5.87 2.10
C PHE A 92 6.06 -5.39 3.14
N SER A 93 4.77 -5.61 2.90
CA SER A 93 3.69 -4.96 3.66
C SER A 93 3.68 -5.34 5.14
N TYR A 94 4.05 -6.56 5.50
CA TYR A 94 3.90 -7.07 6.86
C TYR A 94 5.21 -7.49 7.53
N ASN A 95 6.36 -7.09 6.99
CA ASN A 95 7.67 -7.34 7.59
C ASN A 95 8.55 -6.08 7.51
N GLY A 96 9.68 -6.11 8.23
CA GLY A 96 10.69 -5.05 8.14
C GLY A 96 10.14 -3.66 8.50
N VAL A 97 10.54 -2.66 7.71
CA VAL A 97 10.28 -1.24 7.96
C VAL A 97 8.78 -0.92 8.01
N HIS A 98 8.00 -1.42 7.05
CA HIS A 98 6.57 -1.12 7.00
C HIS A 98 5.79 -1.76 8.17
N ALA A 99 6.24 -2.91 8.67
CA ALA A 99 5.63 -3.55 9.83
C ALA A 99 5.72 -2.70 11.10
N ASP A 100 6.79 -1.90 11.27
CA ASP A 100 6.91 -0.94 12.36
C ASP A 100 5.81 0.12 12.29
N ALA A 101 5.62 0.74 11.12
CA ALA A 101 4.56 1.71 10.92
C ALA A 101 3.16 1.10 11.19
N LEU A 102 2.90 -0.13 10.72
CA LEU A 102 1.64 -0.82 10.97
C LEU A 102 1.39 -1.11 12.46
N LYS A 103 2.43 -1.45 13.23
CA LYS A 103 2.34 -1.67 14.68
C LYS A 103 1.84 -0.42 15.41
N HIS A 104 2.20 0.75 14.91
CA HIS A 104 1.89 2.04 15.50
C HIS A 104 0.70 2.77 14.84
N ALA A 105 0.18 2.26 13.73
CA ALA A 105 -0.84 2.89 12.90
C ALA A 105 -2.07 3.42 13.67
N ARG A 106 -2.49 2.75 14.75
CA ARG A 106 -3.64 3.15 15.58
C ARG A 106 -3.45 4.49 16.32
N HIS A 107 -2.22 4.98 16.46
CA HIS A 107 -1.97 6.28 17.08
C HIS A 107 -2.26 7.43 16.11
N TRP A 108 -2.12 7.18 14.81
CA TRP A 108 -2.18 8.23 13.79
C TRP A 108 -3.41 8.10 12.89
N ASN A 109 -4.08 6.94 12.87
CA ASN A 109 -5.20 6.65 11.99
C ASN A 109 -6.49 6.36 12.74
N VAL A 110 -7.60 6.87 12.21
CA VAL A 110 -8.95 6.49 12.61
C VAL A 110 -9.15 5.00 12.32
N LYS A 111 -9.82 4.31 13.25
CA LYS A 111 -10.26 2.93 13.01
C LYS A 111 -11.33 2.93 11.93
N GLN A 112 -10.92 2.57 10.71
CA GLN A 112 -11.81 2.46 9.55
C GLN A 112 -12.79 1.28 9.67
N THR A 113 -13.98 1.46 9.09
CA THR A 113 -15.05 0.45 8.96
C THR A 113 -15.16 -0.11 7.54
N TRP A 114 -14.31 0.35 6.62
CA TRP A 114 -14.19 -0.12 5.23
C TRP A 114 -12.86 -0.90 5.03
N PRO A 115 -12.67 -1.58 3.89
CA PRO A 115 -11.40 -2.25 3.58
C PRO A 115 -10.22 -1.27 3.56
N SER A 116 -9.12 -1.62 4.22
CA SER A 116 -7.94 -0.74 4.29
C SER A 116 -7.11 -0.68 3.01
N LEU A 117 -7.28 -1.68 2.15
CA LEU A 117 -6.56 -1.81 0.88
C LEU A 117 -7.36 -2.64 -0.12
N VAL A 118 -7.03 -2.46 -1.39
CA VAL A 118 -7.49 -3.29 -2.50
C VAL A 118 -6.33 -3.66 -3.42
N LEU A 119 -6.39 -4.87 -3.96
CA LEU A 119 -5.44 -5.45 -4.90
C LEU A 119 -6.16 -5.78 -6.21
N TRP A 120 -5.48 -5.59 -7.34
CA TRP A 120 -5.96 -6.02 -8.65
C TRP A 120 -4.82 -6.20 -9.65
N TRP A 121 -5.07 -6.90 -10.74
CA TRP A 121 -4.06 -7.12 -11.78
C TRP A 121 -4.13 -6.03 -12.86
N VAL A 122 -2.95 -5.57 -13.29
CA VAL A 122 -2.77 -4.57 -14.33
C VAL A 122 -1.87 -5.17 -15.42
N PRO A 123 -2.25 -5.11 -16.71
CA PRO A 123 -1.38 -5.57 -17.79
C PRO A 123 -0.05 -4.84 -17.81
N VAL A 124 1.05 -5.55 -18.08
CA VAL A 124 2.36 -4.91 -18.24
C VAL A 124 2.32 -3.85 -19.34
N GLY A 125 2.92 -2.69 -19.07
CA GLY A 125 2.87 -1.52 -19.95
C GLY A 125 1.67 -0.60 -19.69
N SER A 126 0.70 -1.02 -18.88
CA SER A 126 -0.35 -0.14 -18.37
C SER A 126 0.04 0.45 -17.01
N ARG A 127 -0.45 1.65 -16.73
CA ARG A 127 -0.25 2.36 -15.46
C ARG A 127 -1.62 2.61 -14.82
N PRO A 128 -1.88 2.16 -13.58
CA PRO A 128 -3.15 2.45 -12.92
C PRO A 128 -3.22 3.93 -12.54
N GLN A 129 -4.43 4.46 -12.41
CA GLN A 129 -4.66 5.82 -11.92
C GLN A 129 -5.24 5.81 -10.50
N TRP A 130 -5.20 6.93 -9.80
CA TRP A 130 -5.83 7.04 -8.48
C TRP A 130 -7.33 6.69 -8.51
N SER A 131 -8.06 7.08 -9.56
CA SER A 131 -9.47 6.74 -9.74
C SER A 131 -9.72 5.23 -9.85
N ASP A 132 -8.80 4.48 -10.47
CA ASP A 132 -8.87 3.02 -10.53
C ASP A 132 -8.83 2.37 -9.15
N GLY A 133 -7.99 2.91 -8.26
CA GLY A 133 -7.86 2.45 -6.89
C GLY A 133 -9.12 2.72 -6.07
N VAL A 134 -9.67 3.93 -6.20
CA VAL A 134 -10.93 4.32 -5.53
C VAL A 134 -12.08 3.43 -5.96
N GLU A 135 -12.32 3.28 -7.27
CA GLU A 135 -13.39 2.46 -7.82
C GLU A 135 -13.33 1.02 -7.29
N ARG A 136 -12.12 0.44 -7.26
CA ARG A 136 -11.92 -0.93 -6.79
C ARG A 136 -12.09 -1.09 -5.29
N LEU A 137 -11.66 -0.10 -4.50
CA LEU A 137 -11.82 -0.15 -3.05
C LEU A 137 -13.30 -0.07 -2.66
N GLU A 138 -14.05 0.80 -3.32
CA GLU A 138 -15.50 0.92 -3.12
C GLU A 138 -16.23 -0.35 -3.57
N HIS A 139 -15.90 -0.88 -4.75
CA HIS A 139 -16.46 -2.14 -5.20
C HIS A 139 -16.17 -3.28 -4.21
N LEU A 140 -14.95 -3.36 -3.68
CA LEU A 140 -14.57 -4.36 -2.67
C LEU A 140 -15.40 -4.20 -1.38
N ALA A 141 -15.71 -2.97 -0.97
CA ALA A 141 -16.55 -2.73 0.21
C ALA A 141 -18.00 -3.17 -0.02
N ASP A 142 -18.54 -2.96 -1.23
CA ASP A 142 -19.94 -3.23 -1.56
C ASP A 142 -20.20 -4.71 -1.87
N HIS A 143 -19.27 -5.36 -2.56
CA HIS A 143 -19.48 -6.69 -3.13
C HIS A 143 -18.59 -7.77 -2.52
N GLY A 144 -17.64 -7.37 -1.65
CA GLY A 144 -16.59 -8.26 -1.19
C GLY A 144 -15.56 -8.59 -2.29
N PRO A 145 -14.63 -9.53 -2.02
CA PRO A 145 -13.53 -9.83 -2.93
C PRO A 145 -13.98 -10.49 -4.23
N THR A 146 -13.55 -9.92 -5.35
CA THR A 146 -13.76 -10.45 -6.72
C THR A 146 -12.49 -10.24 -7.55
N PRO A 147 -12.36 -10.84 -8.75
CA PRO A 147 -11.22 -10.56 -9.64
C PRO A 147 -11.03 -9.07 -9.99
N PHE A 148 -12.09 -8.26 -9.91
CA PHE A 148 -12.02 -6.81 -10.13
C PHE A 148 -11.22 -6.08 -9.04
N GLY A 149 -11.36 -6.52 -7.79
CA GLY A 149 -10.72 -5.95 -6.61
C GLY A 149 -10.80 -6.90 -5.43
N PHE A 150 -9.65 -7.23 -4.84
CA PHE A 150 -9.54 -8.27 -3.82
C PHE A 150 -8.53 -7.93 -2.71
N THR A 151 -8.37 -8.83 -1.75
CA THR A 151 -7.41 -8.69 -0.64
C THR A 151 -6.51 -9.91 -0.57
N PHE A 152 -5.45 -9.86 0.24
CA PHE A 152 -4.62 -11.04 0.48
C PHE A 152 -5.38 -12.24 1.08
N LYS A 153 -6.48 -12.00 1.80
CA LYS A 153 -7.27 -13.06 2.45
C LYS A 153 -7.99 -13.93 1.43
N GLN A 154 -8.42 -13.33 0.32
CA GLN A 154 -9.08 -13.99 -0.80
C GLN A 154 -8.52 -13.41 -2.08
N ALA A 155 -7.43 -14.01 -2.55
CA ALA A 155 -6.69 -13.52 -3.71
C ALA A 155 -7.13 -14.21 -5.00
N PHE A 156 -6.92 -13.53 -6.11
CA PHE A 156 -7.17 -14.06 -7.45
C PHE A 156 -5.91 -13.94 -8.29
N ALA A 157 -5.75 -14.82 -9.28
CA ALA A 157 -4.76 -14.68 -10.33
C ALA A 157 -5.25 -13.70 -11.42
N TRP A 158 -4.37 -13.33 -12.35
CA TRP A 158 -4.70 -12.38 -13.42
C TRP A 158 -5.83 -12.85 -14.35
N ASP A 159 -6.06 -14.17 -14.41
CA ASP A 159 -7.15 -14.79 -15.18
C ASP A 159 -8.46 -14.93 -14.37
N GLY A 160 -8.48 -14.42 -13.13
CA GLY A 160 -9.65 -14.45 -12.25
C GLY A 160 -9.85 -15.75 -11.48
N THR A 161 -8.95 -16.73 -11.60
CA THR A 161 -8.99 -17.95 -10.79
C THR A 161 -8.56 -17.68 -9.34
N SER A 162 -9.04 -18.47 -8.39
CA SER A 162 -8.63 -18.35 -6.98
C SER A 162 -7.13 -18.60 -6.83
N TYR A 163 -6.46 -17.74 -6.05
CA TYR A 163 -5.02 -17.79 -5.85
C TYR A 163 -4.66 -17.98 -4.38
N HIS A 164 -3.74 -18.90 -4.11
CA HIS A 164 -3.23 -19.17 -2.77
C HIS A 164 -1.78 -18.74 -2.67
N LEU A 165 -1.51 -17.81 -1.75
CA LEU A 165 -0.17 -17.24 -1.58
C LEU A 165 0.82 -18.28 -1.06
N ASP A 166 2.00 -18.34 -1.64
CA ASP A 166 3.11 -19.19 -1.18
C ASP A 166 3.77 -18.57 0.06
N ARG A 167 3.35 -19.04 1.23
CA ARG A 167 3.89 -18.61 2.54
C ARG A 167 5.40 -18.86 2.69
N ALA A 168 5.92 -19.93 2.10
CA ALA A 168 7.35 -20.22 2.18
C ALA A 168 8.15 -19.21 1.35
N ARG A 169 7.63 -18.82 0.18
CA ARG A 169 8.21 -17.75 -0.64
C ARG A 169 8.15 -16.40 0.05
N ILE A 170 7.01 -16.04 0.65
CA ILE A 170 6.86 -14.80 1.43
C ILE A 170 7.93 -14.72 2.52
N LYS A 171 8.13 -15.79 3.28
CA LYS A 171 9.14 -15.82 4.35
C LYS A 171 10.56 -15.59 3.81
N ARG A 172 10.93 -16.20 2.68
CA ARG A 172 12.24 -15.98 2.05
C ARG A 172 12.40 -14.53 1.58
N LEU A 173 11.40 -13.99 0.88
CA LEU A 173 11.38 -12.60 0.41
C LEU A 173 11.47 -11.61 1.57
N ALA A 174 10.79 -11.88 2.69
CA ALA A 174 10.86 -11.05 3.88
C ALA A 174 12.29 -11.01 4.47
N THR A 175 12.96 -12.17 4.58
CA THR A 175 14.37 -12.23 5.01
C THR A 175 15.27 -11.43 4.08
N ASP A 176 15.12 -11.59 2.77
CA ASP A 176 15.93 -10.87 1.78
C ASP A 176 15.68 -9.36 1.83
N ASN A 177 14.43 -8.94 2.01
CA ASN A 177 14.06 -7.53 2.16
C ASN A 177 14.66 -6.93 3.45
N CYS A 178 14.60 -7.64 4.57
CA CYS A 178 15.21 -7.18 5.83
C CYS A 178 16.72 -6.93 5.66
N ALA A 179 17.45 -7.84 5.00
CA ALA A 179 18.87 -7.65 4.73
C ALA A 179 19.16 -6.40 3.87
N ARG A 180 18.26 -6.04 2.95
CA ARG A 180 18.36 -4.85 2.08
C ARG A 180 17.98 -3.54 2.77
N GLN A 181 17.35 -3.63 3.94
CA GLN A 181 16.74 -2.50 4.66
C GLN A 181 17.36 -2.31 6.05
N GLN A 182 18.48 -2.97 6.34
CA GLN A 182 19.08 -3.01 7.66
C GLN A 182 19.36 -1.60 8.23
N ASP A 183 19.90 -0.69 7.42
CA ASP A 183 20.14 0.72 7.79
C ASP A 183 18.85 1.48 8.09
N LEU A 184 17.74 1.17 7.39
CA LEU A 184 16.44 1.80 7.62
C LEU A 184 15.84 1.31 8.95
N LEU A 185 16.00 0.02 9.26
CA LEU A 185 15.55 -0.59 10.51
C LEU A 185 16.30 -0.01 11.71
N GLU A 186 17.61 0.19 11.58
CA GLU A 186 18.43 0.83 12.63
C GLU A 186 17.98 2.26 12.91
N ARG A 187 17.63 3.02 11.87
CA ARG A 187 17.05 4.37 12.03
C ARG A 187 15.70 4.31 12.75
N LEU A 188 14.79 3.43 12.32
CA LEU A 188 13.46 3.26 12.94
C LEU A 188 13.53 2.94 14.43
N ALA A 189 14.51 2.13 14.84
CA ALA A 189 14.66 1.72 16.24
C ALA A 189 14.84 2.90 17.22
N SER A 190 15.29 4.06 16.71
CA SER A 190 15.47 5.28 17.50
C SER A 190 14.35 6.31 17.34
N MET A 191 13.34 6.03 16.50
CA MET A 191 12.30 7.01 16.17
C MET A 191 11.17 7.03 17.21
N PRO A 192 10.67 8.22 17.60
CA PRO A 192 9.47 8.33 18.42
C PRO A 192 8.26 7.80 17.67
N VAL A 193 7.22 7.42 18.42
CA VAL A 193 5.90 7.05 17.89
C VAL A 193 5.05 8.30 17.81
#